data_AF-A0A841IP23-F1
#
_entry.id   AF-A0A841IP23-F1
#
_cell.length_a   1.000
_cell.length_b   1.000
_cell.length_c   1.000
_cell.angle_alpha   90.00
_cell.angle_beta   90.00
_cell.angle_gamma   90.00
#
_symmetry.space_group_name_H-M   'P 1'
#
loop_
_entity.id
_entity.type
_entity.pdbx_description
1 polymer ?
#
loop_
_entity_poly.entity_id
_entity_poly.type
_entity_poly.pdbx_seq_one_letter_code
_entity_poly.pdbx_strand_id
1 'polypeptide(L)'
;MLTLTFDTRQLPSRVVLYSYPEVGRNGVPDETDGREERCLFAEGSATCWYQGREGEEVRVFADRADLGEFLVLHAAWPVLSTQSGTDDVDMVSGSWLLRIDP
;
A
#
# COMPACT_ATOMS: atom_id res chain seq x y z
N MET A 1 2.19 -2.08 -15.69
CA MET A 1 2.62 -2.34 -14.31
C MET A 1 3.17 -1.06 -13.68
N LEU A 2 2.63 -0.68 -12.53
CA LEU A 2 3.12 0.42 -11.70
C LEU A 2 4.14 -0.15 -10.69
N THR A 3 5.20 0.59 -10.38
CA THR A 3 6.18 0.21 -9.35
C THR A 3 6.42 1.37 -8.40
N LEU A 4 6.33 1.10 -7.10
CA LEU A 4 6.42 2.10 -6.03
C LEU A 4 7.43 1.65 -4.97
N THR A 5 8.08 2.63 -4.31
CA THR A 5 9.01 2.41 -3.20
C THR A 5 8.57 3.21 -1.98
N PHE A 6 8.70 2.63 -0.78
CA PHE A 6 8.31 3.29 0.47
C PHE A 6 9.42 4.15 1.10
N ASP A 7 10.56 4.32 0.41
CA ASP A 7 11.76 5.01 0.89
C ASP A 7 12.19 4.58 2.31
N THR A 8 11.89 3.33 2.66
CA THR A 8 12.28 2.67 3.91
C THR A 8 12.76 1.26 3.62
N ARG A 9 13.65 0.77 4.51
CA ARG A 9 14.21 -0.59 4.48
C ARG A 9 13.48 -1.55 5.41
N GLN A 10 12.47 -1.07 6.12
CA GLN A 10 11.65 -1.88 7.00
C GLN A 10 10.55 -2.57 6.19
N LEU A 11 10.36 -3.87 6.41
CA LEU A 11 9.26 -4.61 5.80
C LEU A 11 7.93 -4.19 6.44
N PRO A 12 6.94 -3.75 5.64
CA PRO A 12 5.60 -3.52 6.15
C PRO A 12 4.94 -4.86 6.50
N SER A 13 4.20 -4.85 7.61
CA SER A 13 3.35 -5.98 8.00
C SER A 13 2.11 -6.11 7.10
N ARG A 14 1.71 -4.99 6.48
CA ARG A 14 0.51 -4.87 5.65
C ARG A 14 0.70 -3.78 4.62
N VAL A 15 0.32 -4.09 3.39
CA VAL A 15 0.21 -3.14 2.28
C VAL A 15 -1.19 -3.29 1.67
N VAL A 16 -1.87 -2.17 1.47
CA VAL A 16 -3.22 -2.11 0.89
C VAL A 16 -3.21 -1.08 -0.23
N LEU A 17 -3.74 -1.47 -1.37
CA LEU A 17 -3.99 -0.59 -2.50
C LEU A 17 -5.49 -0.31 -2.57
N TYR A 18 -5.85 0.96 -2.43
CA TYR A 18 -7.18 1.44 -2.72
C TYR A 18 -7.19 2.03 -4.12
N SER A 19 -8.22 1.70 -4.90
CA SER A 19 -8.40 2.20 -6.26
C SER A 19 -9.77 2.81 -6.43
N TYR A 20 -9.82 4.01 -7.01
CA TYR A 20 -11.03 4.78 -7.20
C TYR A 20 -11.18 5.14 -8.68
N PRO A 21 -12.36 4.95 -9.27
CA PRO A 21 -12.61 5.29 -10.67
C PRO A 21 -12.63 6.81 -10.89
N GLU A 22 -13.07 7.58 -9.88
CA GLU A 22 -13.16 9.03 -9.93
C GLU A 22 -12.93 9.66 -8.56
N VAL A 23 -12.70 10.98 -8.53
CA VAL A 23 -12.68 11.78 -7.32
C VAL A 23 -13.71 12.90 -7.42
N GLY A 24 -14.37 13.19 -6.29
CA GLY A 24 -15.32 14.29 -6.21
C GLY A 24 -14.66 15.64 -6.50
N ARG A 25 -15.48 16.67 -6.73
CA ARG A 25 -15.00 18.05 -6.98
C ARG A 25 -14.20 18.65 -5.82
N ASN A 26 -14.34 18.09 -4.62
CA ASN A 26 -13.57 18.42 -3.42
C ASN A 26 -12.20 17.71 -3.36
N GLY A 27 -11.87 16.89 -4.36
CA GLY A 27 -10.65 16.06 -4.39
C GLY A 27 -10.72 14.84 -3.47
N VAL A 28 -11.90 14.50 -2.95
CA VAL A 28 -12.11 13.33 -2.09
C VAL A 28 -12.74 12.21 -2.92
N PRO A 29 -12.14 11.02 -3.00
CA PRO A 29 -12.76 9.86 -3.64
C PRO A 29 -14.04 9.43 -2.90
N ASP A 30 -15.00 8.87 -3.63
CA ASP A 30 -16.14 8.20 -3.00
C ASP A 30 -15.71 6.83 -2.47
N GLU A 31 -15.90 6.60 -1.17
CA GLU A 31 -15.54 5.33 -0.52
C GLU A 31 -16.45 4.18 -0.96
N THR A 32 -17.65 4.44 -1.49
CA THR A 32 -18.55 3.36 -1.95
C THR A 32 -18.11 2.71 -3.24
N ASP A 33 -17.40 3.48 -4.07
CA ASP A 33 -16.99 3.07 -5.42
C ASP A 33 -15.51 2.68 -5.48
N GLY A 34 -14.83 2.79 -4.33
CA GLY A 34 -13.47 2.35 -4.14
C GLY A 34 -13.35 0.82 -4.06
N ARG A 35 -12.31 0.28 -4.69
CA ARG A 35 -11.88 -1.11 -4.50
C ARG A 35 -10.70 -1.14 -3.54
N GLU A 36 -10.83 -1.93 -2.48
CA GLU A 36 -9.72 -2.27 -1.58
C GLU A 36 -9.09 -3.59 -2.00
N GLU A 37 -7.75 -3.61 -2.11
CA GLU A 37 -6.99 -4.83 -2.31
C GLU A 37 -5.78 -4.88 -1.38
N ARG A 38 -5.69 -5.95 -0.57
CA ARG A 38 -4.49 -6.25 0.20
C ARG A 38 -3.43 -6.86 -0.71
N CYS A 39 -2.29 -6.19 -0.84
CA CYS A 39 -1.18 -6.67 -1.64
C CYS A 39 -0.52 -7.89 -0.97
N LEU A 40 -0.17 -8.91 -1.76
CA LEU A 40 0.51 -10.11 -1.26
C LEU A 40 2.01 -9.86 -1.07
N PHE A 41 2.60 -10.51 -0.07
CA PHE A 41 4.06 -10.57 0.04
C PHE A 41 4.59 -11.64 -0.94
N ALA A 42 5.51 -11.23 -1.82
CA ALA A 42 6.03 -11.96 -2.99
C ALA A 42 5.09 -11.97 -4.21
N GLU A 43 5.70 -12.15 -5.38
CA GLU A 43 5.01 -12.18 -6.67
C GLU A 43 4.00 -13.32 -6.74
N GLY A 44 2.81 -13.02 -7.25
CA GLY A 44 1.72 -13.96 -7.39
C GLY A 44 0.69 -13.48 -8.41
N SER A 45 -0.40 -14.22 -8.57
CA SER A 45 -1.48 -13.89 -9.50
C SER A 45 -2.41 -12.76 -9.03
N ALA A 46 -2.00 -11.97 -8.04
CA ALA A 46 -2.78 -10.87 -7.49
C ALA A 46 -2.56 -9.60 -8.30
N THR A 47 -3.55 -8.70 -8.32
CA THR A 47 -3.43 -7.40 -8.98
C THR A 47 -2.41 -6.51 -8.26
N CYS A 48 -2.16 -6.74 -6.96
CA CYS A 48 -1.09 -6.08 -6.21
C CYS A 48 -0.21 -7.06 -5.41
N TRP A 49 1.12 -6.85 -5.42
CA TRP A 49 2.08 -7.53 -4.55
C TRP A 49 3.23 -6.61 -4.14
N TYR A 50 3.94 -6.98 -3.09
CA TYR A 50 5.15 -6.28 -2.66
C TYR A 50 6.27 -7.27 -2.32
N GLN A 51 7.50 -6.83 -2.54
CA GLN A 51 8.70 -7.60 -2.21
C GLN A 51 9.73 -6.70 -1.53
N GLY A 52 10.52 -7.32 -0.68
CA GLY A 52 11.64 -6.70 0.00
C GLY A 52 12.33 -7.73 0.87
N ARG A 53 13.55 -7.40 1.30
CA ARG A 53 14.28 -8.16 2.31
C ARG A 53 14.59 -7.24 3.46
N GLU A 54 14.84 -7.82 4.63
CA GLU A 54 15.28 -7.03 5.78
C GLU A 54 16.53 -6.24 5.44
N GLY A 55 16.48 -4.91 5.60
CA GLY A 55 17.58 -4.01 5.27
C GLY A 55 17.64 -3.55 3.80
N GLU A 56 16.74 -4.02 2.93
CA GLU A 56 16.60 -3.58 1.54
C GLU A 56 15.33 -2.75 1.34
N GLU A 57 15.30 -1.92 0.30
CA GLU A 57 14.10 -1.15 -0.05
C GLU A 57 12.93 -2.05 -0.46
N VAL A 58 11.76 -1.75 0.09
CA VAL A 58 10.52 -2.44 -0.27
C VAL A 58 9.95 -1.85 -1.54
N ARG A 59 9.60 -2.74 -2.48
CA ARG A 59 8.97 -2.40 -3.76
C ARG A 59 7.57 -2.97 -3.81
N VAL A 60 6.62 -2.14 -4.23
CA VAL A 60 5.24 -2.53 -4.51
C VAL A 60 5.01 -2.53 -6.00
N PHE A 61 4.27 -3.53 -6.47
CA PHE A 61 3.90 -3.75 -7.85
C PHE A 61 2.39 -3.83 -7.93
N ALA A 62 1.82 -3.14 -8.92
CA ALA A 62 0.40 -3.23 -9.19
C ALA A 62 0.14 -3.28 -10.69
N ASP A 63 -0.76 -4.16 -11.12
CA ASP A 63 -1.18 -4.21 -12.51
C ASP A 63 -2.13 -3.05 -12.81
N ARG A 64 -1.80 -2.25 -13.83
CA ARG A 64 -2.54 -1.04 -14.19
C ARG A 64 -3.85 -1.37 -14.92
N ALA A 65 -3.97 -2.55 -15.53
CA ALA A 65 -5.15 -2.91 -16.32
C ALA A 65 -6.45 -2.95 -15.50
N ASP A 66 -6.35 -3.26 -14.20
CA ASP A 66 -7.48 -3.44 -13.30
C ASP A 66 -7.65 -2.30 -12.28
N LEU A 67 -6.97 -1.16 -12.50
CA LEU A 67 -6.93 -0.03 -11.57
C LEU A 67 -7.62 1.20 -12.16
N GLY A 68 -8.38 1.90 -11.32
CA GLY A 68 -8.90 3.23 -11.60
C GLY A 68 -7.81 4.30 -11.69
N GLU A 69 -8.22 5.53 -12.03
CA GLU A 69 -7.32 6.67 -12.25
C GLU A 69 -6.66 7.17 -10.96
N PHE A 70 -7.34 7.01 -9.82
CA PHE A 70 -6.89 7.52 -8.52
C PHE A 70 -6.60 6.38 -7.57
N LEU A 71 -5.39 6.34 -7.04
CA LEU A 71 -4.93 5.28 -6.14
C LEU A 71 -4.47 5.84 -4.81
N VAL A 72 -4.74 5.10 -3.74
CA VAL A 72 -4.10 5.31 -2.45
C VAL A 72 -3.34 4.05 -2.07
N LEU A 73 -2.03 4.15 -1.97
CA LEU A 73 -1.21 3.08 -1.40
C LEU A 73 -1.07 3.33 0.10
N HIS A 74 -1.47 2.37 0.92
CA HIS A 74 -1.34 2.43 2.37
C HIS A 74 -0.45 1.29 2.86
N ALA A 75 0.47 1.58 3.77
CA ALA A 75 1.32 0.58 4.38
C ALA A 75 1.48 0.82 5.88
N ALA A 76 1.62 -0.28 6.63
CA ALA A 76 1.74 -0.26 8.09
C ALA A 76 2.95 -1.10 8.56
N TRP A 77 3.76 -0.50 9.43
CA TRP A 77 4.97 -1.07 9.99
C TRP A 77 4.86 -1.22 11.50
N PRO A 78 5.32 -2.36 12.06
CA PRO A 78 5.40 -2.50 13.50
C PRO A 78 6.50 -1.59 14.06
N VAL A 79 6.21 -0.91 15.16
CA VAL A 79 7.19 -0.19 15.96
C VAL A 79 7.89 -1.22 16.84
N LEU A 80 9.08 -1.64 16.41
CA LEU A 80 9.91 -2.57 17.17
C LEU A 80 10.57 -1.83 18.34
N SER A 81 9.81 -1.56 19.40
CA SER A 81 10.36 -1.06 20.66
C SER A 81 10.87 -2.23 21.51
N THR A 82 11.90 -2.01 22.32
CA THR A 82 12.51 -3.02 23.20
C THR A 82 11.63 -3.42 24.39
N GLN A 83 10.39 -2.93 24.47
CA GLN A 83 9.51 -3.22 25.60
C GLN A 83 8.85 -4.59 25.45
N SER A 84 9.22 -5.45 26.38
CA SER A 84 8.73 -6.81 26.58
C SER A 84 7.36 -6.76 27.26
N GLY A 85 6.31 -6.41 26.51
CA GLY A 85 4.91 -6.47 26.95
C GLY A 85 4.09 -7.22 25.90
N THR A 86 3.19 -8.10 26.32
CA THR A 86 2.59 -9.11 25.44
C THR A 86 1.39 -8.68 24.61
N ASP A 87 0.83 -7.47 24.76
CA ASP A 87 -0.59 -7.33 24.39
C ASP A 87 -0.93 -6.42 23.21
N ASP A 88 -0.02 -5.61 22.66
CA ASP A 88 -0.24 -4.97 21.34
C ASP A 88 1.09 -4.50 20.73
N VAL A 89 1.33 -4.81 19.45
CA VAL A 89 2.47 -4.24 18.71
C VAL A 89 2.02 -2.90 18.15
N ASP A 90 2.60 -1.82 18.66
CA ASP A 90 2.37 -0.47 18.13
C ASP A 90 2.65 -0.44 16.62
N MET A 91 1.79 0.25 15.87
CA MET A 91 1.89 0.35 14.42
C MET A 91 2.03 1.80 13.99
N VAL A 92 2.96 2.06 13.07
CA VAL A 92 2.99 3.31 12.30
C VAL A 92 2.55 3.04 10.88
N SER A 93 1.85 3.99 10.27
CA SER A 93 1.36 3.83 8.90
C SER A 93 1.56 5.07 8.07
N GLY A 94 1.75 4.86 6.77
CA GLY A 94 1.83 5.91 5.76
C GLY A 94 0.84 5.65 4.63
N SER A 95 0.34 6.73 4.03
CA SER A 95 -0.52 6.68 2.85
C SER A 95 0.04 7.61 1.78
N TRP A 96 0.04 7.15 0.54
CA TRP A 96 0.47 7.89 -0.64
C TRP A 96 -0.67 7.96 -1.64
N LEU A 97 -1.02 9.17 -2.06
CA LEU A 97 -1.97 9.41 -3.14
C LEU A 97 -1.22 9.39 -4.47
N LEU A 98 -1.74 8.64 -5.43
CA LEU A 98 -1.23 8.59 -6.79
C LEU A 98 -2.37 8.89 -7.76
N ARG A 99 -2.09 9.74 -8.75
CA ARG A 99 -2.93 9.85 -9.95
C ARG A 99 -2.18 9.21 -11.10
N ILE A 100 -2.85 8.30 -11.79
CA ILE A 100 -2.31 7.70 -13.01
C ILE A 100 -2.76 8.58 -14.17
N ASP A 101 -1.86 9.41 -14.69
CA ASP A 101 -2.13 10.12 -15.94
C ASP A 101 -2.26 9.11 -17.10
N PRO A 102 -3.22 9.31 -18.03
CA PRO A 102 -3.47 8.41 -19.14
C PRO A 102 -2.23 8.18 -20.01
#